data_AF-A0A7S1VN12-F1
#
_entry.id   AF-A0A7S1VN12-F1
#
_cell.length_a   1.000
_cell.length_b   1.000
_cell.length_c   1.000
_cell.angle_alpha   90.00
_cell.angle_beta   90.00
_cell.angle_gamma   90.00
#
_symmetry.space_group_name_H-M   'P 1'
#
loop_
_entity.id
_entity.type
_entity.pdbx_description
1 polymer ?
#
loop_
_entity_poly.entity_id
_entity_poly.type
_entity_poly.pdbx_seq_one_letter_code
_entity_poly.pdbx_strand_id
1 'polypeptide(L)'
;GWIQHQFDSAGKKSFELAARARQFSSFLLMVGVMGGANEFHPKDAIILQNKDEVFIPLLLHSLPTAKDFKDAIASLSPEQQRFAKSFRGMQLESSVFGICIVQLKPQMEVLLGLPNGALTKEIRLTQDLMSLFVDYQIPSDLLSFDGGGEDATLKEKVEAVKWHVKAVMGVIEDSKQTQLEEKAKEAAMSVSNMVANATAEDVAAMRFKTSASSAAMVHQPQMAMMQMSMESSPEAMPMSMDLTLSRSSSRRLAGGGRGGSGRGSNGGNAPTERSMSSIVPIASDGTTTAPNDFTMIPKQLDSKFEEHDADNSVRATIIETAKTWSRKRQENLLTKIQQKTLMADDVKTEKNKAFDLLDALSRSGSLEIACAELHVVVAVTHCFENDVMGTVIQDNINPIEKVERTTMMVASTVHGMEASDLITDDTEKQRLASTFPT
;
A
#
# COMPACT_ATOMS: atom_id res chain seq x y z
N GLY A 1 13.17 10.43 -3.56
CA GLY A 1 12.36 10.83 -4.72
C GLY A 1 12.69 9.94 -5.90
N TRP A 2 11.78 9.81 -6.86
CA TRP A 2 11.96 9.08 -8.11
C TRP A 2 11.66 10.01 -9.29
N ILE A 3 12.51 9.98 -10.31
CA ILE A 3 12.39 10.84 -11.50
C ILE A 3 12.41 9.96 -12.75
N GLN A 4 11.38 10.07 -13.59
CA GLN A 4 11.35 9.48 -14.93
C GLN A 4 11.69 10.54 -15.98
N HIS A 5 12.59 10.21 -16.90
CA HIS A 5 12.85 11.02 -18.08
C HIS A 5 12.18 10.39 -19.30
N GLN A 6 11.38 11.17 -20.01
CA GLN A 6 10.68 10.73 -21.19
C GLN A 6 10.81 11.77 -22.31
N PHE A 7 11.23 11.30 -23.49
CA PHE A 7 11.06 12.02 -24.75
C PHE A 7 9.74 11.55 -25.38
N ASP A 8 9.06 12.46 -26.09
CA ASP A 8 7.69 12.32 -26.65
C ASP A 8 7.41 10.99 -27.40
N SER A 9 8.46 10.28 -27.83
CA SER A 9 8.38 9.05 -28.63
C SER A 9 8.86 7.75 -27.95
N ALA A 10 9.30 7.77 -26.69
CA ALA A 10 9.84 6.57 -26.05
C ALA A 10 8.73 5.68 -25.44
N GLY A 11 8.70 4.40 -25.83
CA GLY A 11 7.70 3.42 -25.40
C GLY A 11 7.53 3.35 -23.87
N LYS A 12 6.29 3.06 -23.43
CA LYS A 12 5.95 2.91 -22.00
C LYS A 12 6.84 1.86 -21.35
N LYS A 13 7.79 2.29 -20.53
CA LYS A 13 8.53 1.41 -19.63
C LYS A 13 7.56 0.90 -18.58
N SER A 14 7.48 -0.41 -18.41
CA SER A 14 6.74 -1.02 -17.30
C SER A 14 7.64 -1.05 -16.07
N PHE A 15 7.14 -0.53 -14.96
CA PHE A 15 7.81 -0.63 -13.67
C PHE A 15 7.07 -1.65 -12.82
N GLU A 16 7.80 -2.32 -11.94
CA GLU A 16 7.24 -3.33 -11.04
C GLU A 16 7.92 -3.23 -9.67
N LEU A 17 7.10 -3.30 -8.63
CA LEU A 17 7.56 -3.44 -7.25
C LEU A 17 7.81 -4.92 -6.99
N ALA A 18 9.09 -5.28 -6.85
CA ALA A 18 9.52 -6.62 -6.52
C ALA A 18 9.81 -6.72 -5.02
N ALA A 19 9.06 -7.56 -4.31
CA ALA A 19 9.33 -7.86 -2.91
C ALA A 19 9.70 -9.35 -2.76
N ARG A 20 10.83 -9.60 -2.08
CA ARG A 20 11.40 -10.94 -1.90
C ARG A 20 11.69 -11.20 -0.45
N ALA A 21 11.11 -12.26 0.10
CA ALA A 21 11.49 -12.79 1.40
C ALA A 21 12.78 -13.60 1.31
N ARG A 22 13.63 -13.51 2.34
CA ARG A 22 14.75 -14.44 2.50
C ARG A 22 14.27 -15.75 3.13
N GLN A 23 15.14 -16.75 3.17
CA GLN A 23 14.84 -18.02 3.84
C GLN A 23 14.58 -17.77 5.34
N PHE A 24 13.53 -18.38 5.88
CA PHE A 24 13.09 -18.17 7.26
C PHE A 24 12.78 -16.71 7.61
N SER A 25 12.53 -15.87 6.62
CA SER A 25 12.09 -14.49 6.83
C SER A 25 10.59 -14.40 6.56
N SER A 26 9.90 -13.61 7.37
CA SER A 26 8.50 -13.29 7.16
C SER A 26 8.29 -11.80 7.42
N PHE A 27 7.59 -11.14 6.51
CA PHE A 27 7.21 -9.75 6.66
C PHE A 27 5.87 -9.49 5.98
N LEU A 28 5.19 -8.47 6.47
CA LEU A 28 3.97 -7.94 5.89
C LEU A 28 4.36 -6.74 5.01
N LEU A 29 3.94 -6.75 3.76
CA LEU A 29 4.09 -5.62 2.85
C LEU A 29 2.73 -4.96 2.67
N MET A 30 2.65 -3.66 2.95
CA MET A 30 1.49 -2.83 2.70
C MET A 30 1.85 -1.73 1.72
N VAL A 31 0.97 -1.49 0.76
CA VAL A 31 1.13 -0.47 -0.27
C VAL A 31 -0.06 0.47 -0.19
N GLY A 32 0.19 1.77 -0.21
CA GLY A 32 -0.84 2.76 0.02
C GLY A 32 -0.41 4.18 -0.33
N VAL A 33 -1.18 5.13 0.19
CA VAL A 33 -0.91 6.56 0.04
C VAL A 33 -0.81 7.20 1.42
N MET A 34 -0.03 8.27 1.54
CA MET A 34 0.01 9.06 2.77
C MET A 34 -1.25 9.93 2.86
N GLY A 35 -2.01 9.80 3.94
CA GLY A 35 -3.24 10.56 4.21
C GLY A 35 -3.01 11.85 5.00
N GLY A 36 -1.85 11.97 5.66
CA GLY A 36 -1.43 13.15 6.40
C GLY A 36 -0.05 12.93 7.05
N ALA A 37 0.36 13.85 7.92
CA ALA A 37 1.67 13.78 8.59
C ALA A 37 1.89 12.49 9.39
N ASN A 38 0.83 11.98 10.04
CA ASN A 38 0.87 10.79 10.90
C ASN A 38 -0.12 9.71 10.45
N GLU A 39 -0.59 9.76 9.20
CA GLU A 39 -1.63 8.87 8.71
C GLU A 39 -1.22 8.22 7.39
N PHE A 40 -1.28 6.88 7.37
CA PHE A 40 -1.03 6.06 6.20
C PHE A 40 -2.31 5.32 5.82
N HIS A 41 -2.73 5.44 4.56
CA HIS A 41 -3.90 4.76 4.02
C HIS A 41 -3.47 3.55 3.18
N PRO A 42 -3.42 2.33 3.76
CA PRO A 42 -3.06 1.13 3.03
C PRO A 42 -4.15 0.76 2.01
N LYS A 43 -3.80 0.73 0.73
CA LYS A 43 -4.68 0.29 -0.36
C LYS A 43 -4.67 -1.24 -0.48
N ASP A 44 -3.48 -1.83 -0.52
CA ASP A 44 -3.27 -3.27 -0.71
C ASP A 44 -2.26 -3.80 0.31
N ALA A 45 -2.35 -5.08 0.66
CA ALA A 45 -1.43 -5.72 1.60
C ALA A 45 -1.19 -7.19 1.24
N ILE A 46 0.00 -7.70 1.53
CA ILE A 46 0.38 -9.09 1.31
C ILE A 46 1.40 -9.58 2.35
N ILE A 47 1.26 -10.84 2.75
CA ILE A 47 2.21 -11.54 3.62
C ILE A 47 3.20 -12.33 2.77
N LEU A 48 4.50 -12.10 2.96
CA LEU A 48 5.58 -12.82 2.29
C LEU A 48 6.37 -13.64 3.30
N GLN A 49 6.63 -14.91 2.97
CA GLN A 49 7.34 -15.85 3.84
C GLN A 49 8.31 -16.72 3.05
N ASN A 50 9.40 -17.18 3.66
CA ASN A 50 10.22 -18.30 3.19
C ASN A 50 10.56 -18.32 1.69
N LYS A 51 11.36 -17.36 1.21
CA LYS A 51 11.74 -17.23 -0.22
C LYS A 51 10.59 -16.88 -1.17
N ASP A 52 9.42 -16.50 -0.66
CA ASP A 52 8.36 -15.96 -1.48
C ASP A 52 8.82 -14.70 -2.23
N GLU A 53 8.40 -14.61 -3.48
CA GLU A 53 8.56 -13.42 -4.32
C GLU A 53 7.19 -12.93 -4.77
N VAL A 54 6.98 -11.63 -4.76
CA VAL A 54 5.83 -11.00 -5.42
C VAL A 54 6.32 -9.87 -6.32
N PHE A 55 5.72 -9.80 -7.49
CA PHE A 55 5.92 -8.77 -8.50
C PHE A 55 4.58 -8.04 -8.67
N ILE A 56 4.57 -6.77 -8.32
CA ILE A 56 3.39 -5.90 -8.38
C ILE A 56 3.66 -4.85 -9.47
N PRO A 57 3.02 -4.93 -10.65
CA PRO A 57 3.19 -3.92 -11.68
C PRO A 57 2.72 -2.55 -11.20
N LEU A 58 3.50 -1.51 -11.49
CA LEU A 58 3.22 -0.13 -11.15
C LEU A 58 2.70 0.62 -12.38
N LEU A 59 1.55 1.26 -12.21
CA LEU A 59 0.91 2.12 -13.19
C LEU A 59 1.29 3.56 -12.87
N LEU A 60 1.86 4.25 -13.86
CA LEU A 60 2.33 5.62 -13.72
C LEU A 60 1.42 6.57 -14.49
N HIS A 61 0.91 7.56 -13.78
CA HIS A 61 0.04 8.59 -14.33
C HIS A 61 0.64 9.98 -14.10
N SER A 62 1.18 10.59 -15.15
CA SER A 62 1.70 11.96 -15.10
C SER A 62 0.55 12.97 -15.11
N LEU A 63 0.55 13.89 -14.14
CA LEU A 63 -0.40 14.99 -14.06
C LEU A 63 0.00 16.13 -15.02
N PRO A 64 -0.96 16.96 -15.46
CA PRO A 64 -0.64 18.20 -16.17
C PRO A 64 0.14 19.15 -15.26
N THR A 65 1.04 19.95 -15.83
CA THR A 65 1.80 20.95 -15.07
C THR A 65 0.88 22.02 -14.49
N ALA A 66 1.40 22.81 -13.54
CA ALA A 66 0.63 23.88 -12.89
C ALA A 66 0.19 24.95 -13.90
N LYS A 67 1.08 25.31 -14.84
CA LYS A 67 0.80 26.29 -15.91
C LYS A 67 -0.26 25.77 -16.89
N ASP A 68 -0.07 24.55 -17.43
CA ASP A 68 -1.05 23.92 -18.35
C ASP A 68 -2.44 23.87 -17.73
N PHE A 69 -2.49 23.51 -16.45
CA PHE A 69 -3.74 23.40 -15.72
C PHE A 69 -4.40 24.76 -15.47
N LYS A 70 -3.62 25.79 -15.11
CA LYS A 70 -4.12 27.15 -14.90
C LYS A 70 -4.72 27.73 -16.17
N ASP A 71 -4.06 27.50 -17.30
CA ASP A 71 -4.54 27.95 -18.61
C ASP A 71 -5.80 27.18 -19.03
N ALA A 72 -5.85 25.87 -18.78
CA ALA A 72 -7.02 25.05 -19.06
C ALA A 72 -8.27 25.49 -18.25
N ILE A 73 -8.10 25.87 -16.98
CA ILE A 73 -9.23 26.30 -16.13
C ILE A 73 -9.62 27.77 -16.33
N ALA A 74 -8.78 28.60 -16.97
CA ALA A 74 -9.04 30.03 -17.12
C ALA A 74 -10.33 30.35 -17.89
N SER A 75 -10.75 29.44 -18.79
CA SER A 75 -11.98 29.54 -19.58
C SER A 75 -13.24 29.05 -18.85
N LEU A 76 -13.10 28.39 -17.69
CA LEU A 76 -14.21 27.78 -16.94
C LEU A 76 -14.89 28.78 -16.00
N SER A 77 -16.11 28.45 -15.58
CA SER A 77 -16.85 29.26 -14.61
C SER A 77 -16.19 29.25 -13.22
N PRO A 78 -16.41 30.28 -12.36
CA PRO A 78 -15.79 30.33 -11.03
C PRO A 78 -16.07 29.11 -10.13
N GLU A 79 -17.24 28.48 -10.27
CA GLU A 79 -17.58 27.26 -9.53
C GLU A 79 -16.80 26.05 -10.04
N GLN A 80 -16.70 25.91 -11.37
CA GLN A 80 -15.90 24.85 -12.00
C GLN A 80 -14.40 25.02 -11.70
N GLN A 81 -13.90 26.25 -11.66
CA GLN A 81 -12.52 26.54 -11.27
C GLN A 81 -12.24 26.13 -9.82
N ARG A 82 -13.16 26.39 -8.88
CA ARG A 82 -13.03 25.94 -7.48
C ARG A 82 -12.95 24.42 -7.40
N PHE A 83 -13.85 23.73 -8.09
CA PHE A 83 -13.86 22.28 -8.15
C PHE A 83 -12.56 21.71 -8.75
N ALA A 84 -12.11 22.24 -9.89
CA ALA A 84 -10.89 21.81 -10.55
C ALA A 84 -9.66 21.99 -9.63
N LYS A 85 -9.52 23.17 -9.00
CA LYS A 85 -8.43 23.45 -8.05
C LYS A 85 -8.43 22.49 -6.86
N SER A 86 -9.60 22.20 -6.28
CA SER A 86 -9.69 21.21 -5.20
C SER A 86 -9.34 19.80 -5.68
N PHE A 87 -9.77 19.42 -6.88
CA PHE A 87 -9.49 18.10 -7.43
C PHE A 87 -7.99 17.90 -7.72
N ARG A 88 -7.31 18.92 -8.28
CA ARG A 88 -5.84 18.90 -8.42
C ARG A 88 -5.14 18.79 -7.07
N GLY A 89 -5.59 19.55 -6.07
CA GLY A 89 -5.05 19.47 -4.71
C GLY A 89 -5.11 18.04 -4.15
N MET A 90 -6.26 17.38 -4.31
CA MET A 90 -6.46 15.98 -3.90
C MET A 90 -5.58 15.01 -4.70
N GLN A 91 -5.38 15.24 -6.00
CA GLN A 91 -4.48 14.43 -6.83
C GLN A 91 -3.02 14.55 -6.41
N LEU A 92 -2.58 15.76 -6.02
CA LEU A 92 -1.23 15.99 -5.50
C LEU A 92 -1.03 15.31 -4.16
N GLU A 93 -2.01 15.33 -3.26
CA GLU A 93 -1.95 14.58 -1.99
C GLU A 93 -1.84 13.07 -2.24
N SER A 94 -2.67 12.53 -3.15
CA SER A 94 -2.61 11.12 -3.55
C SER A 94 -1.36 10.73 -4.36
N SER A 95 -0.48 11.66 -4.72
CA SER A 95 0.76 11.37 -5.47
C SER A 95 1.89 10.84 -4.58
N VAL A 96 1.75 10.95 -3.25
CA VAL A 96 2.70 10.41 -2.28
C VAL A 96 2.44 8.92 -2.09
N PHE A 97 3.21 8.10 -2.78
CA PHE A 97 3.14 6.65 -2.70
C PHE A 97 3.89 6.16 -1.46
N GLY A 98 3.23 5.37 -0.63
CA GLY A 98 3.79 4.82 0.60
C GLY A 98 3.88 3.31 0.55
N ILE A 99 5.02 2.76 0.98
CA ILE A 99 5.24 1.34 1.16
C ILE A 99 5.59 1.12 2.63
N CYS A 100 4.77 0.38 3.37
CA CYS A 100 5.02 0.03 4.76
C CYS A 100 5.38 -1.45 4.87
N ILE A 101 6.48 -1.75 5.54
CA ILE A 101 7.00 -3.09 5.77
C ILE A 101 6.99 -3.35 7.27
N VAL A 102 6.26 -4.37 7.71
CA VAL A 102 6.24 -4.79 9.11
C VAL A 102 6.97 -6.13 9.25
N GLN A 103 8.02 -6.16 10.06
CA GLN A 103 8.76 -7.38 10.34
C GLN A 103 7.97 -8.24 11.33
N LEU A 104 7.56 -9.44 10.90
CA LEU A 104 6.64 -10.26 11.67
C LEU A 104 7.32 -10.93 12.87
N LYS A 105 8.53 -11.48 12.69
CA LYS A 105 9.22 -12.20 13.77
C LYS A 105 9.49 -11.36 15.02
N PRO A 106 10.14 -10.18 14.92
CA PRO A 106 10.39 -9.37 16.11
C PRO A 106 9.09 -8.89 16.76
N GLN A 107 8.08 -8.55 15.95
CA GLN A 107 6.78 -8.13 16.48
C GLN A 107 6.07 -9.27 17.25
N MET A 108 6.18 -10.51 16.78
CA MET A 108 5.65 -11.67 17.51
C MET A 108 6.40 -11.94 18.81
N GLU A 109 7.71 -11.70 18.87
CA GLU A 109 8.48 -11.80 20.12
C GLU A 109 7.93 -10.81 21.16
N VAL A 110 7.73 -9.55 20.76
CA VAL A 110 7.12 -8.53 21.63
C VAL A 110 5.71 -8.93 22.06
N LEU A 111 4.87 -9.40 21.14
CA LEU A 111 3.49 -9.79 21.41
C LEU A 111 3.37 -10.91 22.46
N LEU A 112 4.28 -11.88 22.41
CA LEU A 112 4.30 -13.05 23.28
C LEU A 112 5.06 -12.82 24.60
N GLY A 113 5.62 -11.62 24.81
CA GLY A 113 6.45 -11.32 25.98
C GLY A 113 7.83 -11.97 25.95
N LEU A 114 8.31 -12.33 24.75
CA LEU A 114 9.61 -12.91 24.52
C LEU A 114 10.66 -11.82 24.26
N PRO A 115 11.90 -12.01 24.72
CA PRO A 115 12.98 -11.08 24.40
C PRO A 115 13.47 -11.23 22.96
N ASN A 116 14.13 -10.19 22.46
CA ASN A 116 14.63 -10.10 21.09
C ASN A 116 15.52 -11.30 20.72
N GLY A 117 15.17 -11.98 19.62
CA GLY A 117 15.91 -13.12 19.08
C GLY A 117 15.60 -14.47 19.75
N ALA A 118 14.57 -14.55 20.59
CA ALA A 118 14.14 -15.81 21.19
C ALA A 118 13.64 -16.82 20.12
N LEU A 119 12.95 -16.33 19.09
CA LEU A 119 12.36 -17.18 18.04
C LEU A 119 13.35 -17.49 16.90
N THR A 120 14.56 -16.90 16.90
CA THR A 120 15.51 -17.10 15.79
C THR A 120 16.01 -18.54 15.70
N LYS A 121 16.12 -19.23 16.84
CA LYS A 121 16.55 -20.63 16.92
C LYS A 121 15.40 -21.63 16.74
N GLU A 122 14.15 -21.17 16.85
CA GLU A 122 12.95 -22.00 16.93
C GLU A 122 12.11 -21.87 15.65
N ILE A 123 12.64 -22.43 14.55
CA ILE A 123 12.04 -22.31 13.22
C ILE A 123 10.65 -22.96 13.15
N ARG A 124 10.50 -24.16 13.72
CA ARG A 124 9.21 -24.89 13.72
C ARG A 124 8.14 -24.12 14.48
N LEU A 125 8.47 -23.68 15.70
CA LEU A 125 7.56 -22.88 16.52
C LEU A 125 7.11 -21.61 15.80
N THR A 126 8.01 -20.94 15.09
CA THR A 126 7.67 -19.74 14.32
C THR A 126 6.71 -20.06 13.17
N GLN A 127 6.89 -21.19 12.48
CA GLN A 127 5.99 -21.62 11.41
C GLN A 127 4.60 -21.97 11.97
N ASP A 128 4.55 -22.71 13.08
CA ASP A 128 3.31 -23.09 13.74
C ASP A 128 2.54 -21.85 14.21
N LEU A 129 3.23 -20.89 14.84
CA LEU A 129 2.64 -19.61 15.25
C LEU A 129 2.10 -18.81 14.05
N MET A 130 2.84 -18.75 12.94
CA MET A 130 2.37 -18.08 11.74
C MET A 130 1.09 -18.72 11.18
N SER A 131 1.00 -20.05 11.15
CA SER A 131 -0.21 -20.76 10.75
C SER A 131 -1.36 -20.54 11.74
N LEU A 132 -1.10 -20.54 13.04
CA LEU A 132 -2.12 -20.26 14.06
C LEU A 132 -2.72 -18.86 13.91
N PHE A 133 -1.91 -17.84 13.64
CA PHE A 133 -2.40 -16.48 13.47
C PHE A 133 -3.08 -16.24 12.12
N VAL A 134 -2.55 -16.80 11.02
CA VAL A 134 -3.07 -16.53 9.67
C VAL A 134 -4.26 -17.43 9.32
N ASP A 135 -4.19 -18.72 9.64
CA ASP A 135 -5.19 -19.71 9.19
C ASP A 135 -6.30 -19.95 10.21
N TYR A 136 -5.98 -19.87 11.52
CA TYR A 136 -6.92 -20.20 12.61
C TYR A 136 -7.36 -18.99 13.44
N GLN A 137 -6.79 -17.80 13.20
CA GLN A 137 -7.16 -16.54 13.87
C GLN A 137 -7.24 -16.65 15.40
N ILE A 138 -6.25 -17.32 16.01
CA ILE A 138 -6.25 -17.54 17.46
C ILE A 138 -5.75 -16.27 18.16
N PRO A 139 -6.48 -15.76 19.17
CA PRO A 139 -6.06 -14.57 19.91
C PRO A 139 -4.71 -14.83 20.58
N SER A 140 -3.84 -13.85 20.50
CA SER A 140 -2.46 -13.92 21.01
C SER A 140 -2.38 -14.09 22.52
N ASP A 141 -3.44 -13.74 23.26
CA ASP A 141 -3.53 -13.88 24.71
C ASP A 141 -3.36 -15.33 25.17
N LEU A 142 -3.99 -16.28 24.47
CA LEU A 142 -3.91 -17.71 24.76
C LEU A 142 -2.51 -18.32 24.54
N LEU A 143 -1.68 -17.64 23.75
CA LEU A 143 -0.35 -18.08 23.37
C LEU A 143 0.76 -17.31 24.10
N SER A 144 0.42 -16.16 24.68
CA SER A 144 1.36 -15.28 25.35
C SER A 144 1.79 -15.82 26.70
N PHE A 145 3.01 -15.48 27.12
CA PHE A 145 3.50 -15.84 28.45
C PHE A 145 3.08 -14.77 29.46
N ASP A 146 2.10 -15.09 30.32
CA ASP A 146 1.60 -14.21 31.40
C ASP A 146 2.39 -14.38 32.72
N GLY A 147 3.54 -15.06 32.68
CA GLY A 147 4.35 -15.32 33.87
C GLY A 147 5.03 -14.05 34.38
N GLY A 148 4.45 -13.44 35.41
CA GLY A 148 4.99 -12.28 36.11
C GLY A 148 6.40 -12.53 36.68
N GLY A 149 7.37 -11.80 36.14
CA GLY A 149 8.75 -11.75 36.62
C GLY A 149 9.73 -11.48 35.48
N GLU A 150 10.47 -10.37 35.55
CA GLU A 150 11.59 -10.07 34.65
C GLU A 150 12.72 -11.12 34.73
N ASP A 151 12.67 -12.04 35.70
CA ASP A 151 13.71 -13.02 36.03
C ASP A 151 13.55 -14.43 35.43
N ALA A 152 12.47 -14.72 34.68
CA ALA A 152 12.33 -16.04 34.05
C ALA A 152 13.34 -16.23 32.90
N THR A 153 14.04 -17.36 32.88
CA THR A 153 15.08 -17.60 31.88
C THR A 153 14.50 -17.76 30.47
N LEU A 154 15.27 -17.38 29.44
CA LEU A 154 14.91 -17.49 28.02
C LEU A 154 14.28 -18.84 27.64
N LYS A 155 14.78 -19.93 28.24
CA LYS A 155 14.33 -21.28 27.95
C LYS A 155 12.94 -21.56 28.52
N GLU A 156 12.67 -21.14 29.75
CA GLU A 156 11.38 -21.35 30.42
C GLU A 156 10.25 -20.61 29.70
N LYS A 157 10.51 -19.36 29.27
CA LYS A 157 9.53 -18.57 28.49
C LYS A 157 9.19 -19.23 27.15
N VAL A 158 10.20 -19.71 26.43
CA VAL A 158 10.00 -20.40 25.14
C VAL A 158 9.32 -21.75 25.34
N GLU A 159 9.63 -22.49 26.39
CA GLU A 159 8.98 -23.77 26.70
C GLU A 159 7.50 -23.61 27.07
N ALA A 160 7.15 -22.56 27.82
CA ALA A 160 5.75 -22.23 28.12
C ALA A 160 4.97 -21.92 26.84
N VAL A 161 5.49 -21.05 25.98
CA VAL A 161 4.86 -20.73 24.68
C VAL A 161 4.75 -21.99 23.80
N LYS A 162 5.79 -22.84 23.76
CA LYS A 162 5.73 -24.13 23.04
C LYS A 162 4.63 -25.03 23.57
N TRP A 163 4.45 -25.09 24.88
CA TRP A 163 3.41 -25.91 25.50
C TRP A 163 2.02 -25.39 25.14
N HIS A 164 1.78 -24.08 25.20
CA HIS A 164 0.52 -23.46 24.80
C HIS A 164 0.22 -23.70 23.31
N VAL A 165 1.19 -23.48 22.43
CA VAL A 165 1.06 -23.76 20.99
C VAL A 165 0.74 -25.23 20.73
N LYS A 166 1.44 -26.15 21.42
CA LYS A 166 1.20 -27.59 21.27
C LYS A 166 -0.19 -28.00 21.75
N ALA A 167 -0.66 -27.46 22.87
CA ALA A 167 -2.00 -27.74 23.39
C ALA A 167 -3.07 -27.28 22.38
N VAL A 168 -2.93 -26.06 21.85
CA VAL A 168 -3.85 -25.50 20.86
C VAL A 168 -3.84 -26.29 19.56
N MET A 169 -2.66 -26.63 19.03
CA MET A 169 -2.53 -27.47 17.84
C MET A 169 -3.14 -28.85 18.03
N GLY A 170 -3.00 -29.46 19.21
CA GLY A 170 -3.63 -30.74 19.54
C GLY A 170 -5.15 -30.69 19.42
N VAL A 171 -5.79 -29.65 19.98
CA VAL A 171 -7.25 -29.46 19.88
C VAL A 171 -7.69 -29.26 18.42
N ILE A 172 -6.92 -28.53 17.63
CA ILE A 172 -7.20 -28.33 16.20
C ILE A 172 -7.09 -29.65 15.43
N GLU A 173 -6.06 -30.45 15.70
CA GLU A 173 -5.85 -31.73 15.03
C GLU A 173 -6.94 -32.74 15.41
N ASP A 174 -7.31 -32.81 16.69
CA ASP A 174 -8.44 -33.63 17.16
C ASP A 174 -9.76 -33.21 16.50
N SER A 175 -9.98 -31.89 16.36
CA SER A 175 -11.18 -31.36 15.68
C SER A 175 -11.20 -31.70 14.20
N LYS A 176 -10.06 -31.60 13.50
CA LYS A 176 -9.94 -31.99 12.09
C LYS A 176 -10.13 -33.48 11.89
N GLN A 177 -9.56 -34.31 12.77
CA GLN A 177 -9.75 -35.75 12.72
C GLN A 177 -11.22 -36.10 12.93
N THR A 178 -11.88 -35.48 13.90
CA THR A 178 -13.33 -35.67 14.14
C THR A 178 -14.15 -35.28 12.92
N GLN A 179 -13.86 -34.14 12.28
CA GLN A 179 -14.55 -33.71 11.06
C GLN A 179 -14.30 -34.63 9.86
N LEU A 180 -13.09 -35.17 9.72
CA LEU A 180 -12.78 -36.15 8.67
C LEU A 180 -13.52 -37.47 8.90
N GLU A 181 -13.58 -37.94 10.14
CA GLU A 181 -14.32 -39.15 10.51
C GLU A 181 -15.83 -38.98 10.32
N GLU A 182 -16.39 -37.82 10.65
CA GLU A 182 -17.80 -37.51 10.43
C GLU A 182 -18.13 -37.44 8.93
N LYS A 183 -17.34 -36.72 8.13
CA LYS A 183 -17.50 -36.69 6.67
C LYS A 183 -17.30 -38.05 6.03
N ALA A 184 -16.38 -38.88 6.53
CA ALA A 184 -16.18 -40.24 6.05
C ALA A 184 -17.38 -41.14 6.39
N LYS A 185 -17.96 -41.00 7.59
CA LYS A 185 -19.19 -41.69 7.99
C LYS A 185 -20.39 -41.24 7.16
N GLU A 186 -20.52 -39.94 6.88
CA GLU A 186 -21.57 -39.38 6.02
C GLU A 186 -21.41 -39.83 4.56
N ALA A 187 -20.18 -39.84 4.03
CA ALA A 187 -19.88 -40.39 2.71
C ALA A 187 -20.15 -41.91 2.62
N ALA A 188 -19.82 -42.67 3.67
CA ALA A 188 -20.13 -44.09 3.73
C ALA A 188 -21.64 -44.36 3.84
N MET A 189 -22.37 -43.56 4.61
CA MET A 189 -23.83 -43.64 4.71
C MET A 189 -24.53 -43.20 3.42
N SER A 190 -24.01 -42.21 2.70
CA SER A 190 -24.56 -41.79 1.40
C SER A 190 -24.32 -42.85 0.32
N VAL A 191 -23.15 -43.49 0.30
CA VAL A 191 -22.89 -44.66 -0.56
C VAL A 191 -23.79 -45.84 -0.19
N SER A 192 -23.98 -46.12 1.11
CA SER A 192 -24.87 -47.19 1.56
C SER A 192 -26.33 -46.93 1.21
N ASN A 193 -26.82 -45.69 1.33
CA ASN A 193 -28.19 -45.32 0.91
C ASN A 193 -28.38 -45.36 -0.60
N MET A 194 -27.36 -45.00 -1.40
CA MET A 194 -27.38 -45.20 -2.86
C MET A 194 -27.46 -46.68 -3.24
N VAL A 195 -26.77 -47.56 -2.50
CA VAL A 195 -26.82 -49.02 -2.73
C VAL A 195 -28.14 -49.62 -2.26
N ALA A 196 -28.74 -49.10 -1.18
CA ALA A 196 -30.00 -49.61 -0.64
C ALA A 196 -31.25 -49.18 -1.45
N ASN A 197 -31.22 -48.01 -2.08
CA ASN A 197 -32.29 -47.52 -2.95
C ASN A 197 -32.12 -47.91 -4.43
N ALA A 198 -31.04 -48.61 -4.78
CA ALA A 198 -30.84 -49.15 -6.12
C ALA A 198 -31.80 -50.31 -6.38
N THR A 199 -32.54 -50.25 -7.48
CA THR A 199 -33.42 -51.36 -7.88
C THR A 199 -32.59 -52.56 -8.34
N ALA A 200 -33.17 -53.77 -8.34
CA ALA A 200 -32.46 -54.98 -8.75
C ALA A 200 -31.85 -54.90 -10.18
N GLU A 201 -32.39 -54.04 -11.04
CA GLU A 201 -31.87 -53.76 -12.38
C GLU A 201 -30.58 -52.90 -12.34
N ASP A 202 -30.46 -51.95 -11.40
CA ASP A 202 -29.29 -51.09 -11.23
C ASP A 202 -28.08 -51.86 -10.64
N VAL A 203 -28.34 -52.79 -9.73
CA VAL A 203 -27.31 -53.66 -9.12
C VAL A 203 -26.73 -54.64 -10.16
N ALA A 204 -27.54 -55.08 -11.12
CA ALA A 204 -27.08 -55.91 -12.24
C ALA A 204 -26.18 -55.11 -13.22
N ALA A 205 -26.53 -53.85 -13.50
CA ALA A 205 -25.72 -52.96 -14.34
C ALA A 205 -24.36 -52.58 -13.69
N MET A 206 -24.29 -52.49 -12.36
CA MET A 206 -23.01 -52.33 -11.63
C MET A 206 -22.16 -53.60 -11.65
N ARG A 207 -22.76 -54.78 -11.43
CA ARG A 207 -22.03 -56.07 -11.44
C ARG A 207 -21.46 -56.42 -12.82
N PHE A 208 -22.13 -56.01 -13.90
CA PHE A 208 -21.66 -56.26 -15.26
C PHE A 208 -20.47 -55.37 -15.69
N LYS A 209 -20.24 -54.25 -15.00
CA LYS A 209 -19.08 -53.36 -15.24
C LYS A 209 -17.84 -53.74 -14.41
N THR A 210 -17.98 -54.53 -13.36
CA THR A 210 -16.87 -54.93 -12.47
C THR A 210 -16.14 -56.22 -12.89
N SER A 211 -16.64 -56.98 -13.87
CA SER A 211 -15.95 -58.19 -14.38
C SER A 211 -15.06 -57.95 -15.60
N ALA A 212 -14.98 -56.70 -16.09
CA ALA A 212 -14.19 -56.34 -17.26
C ALA A 212 -13.30 -55.11 -17.01
N SER A 213 -12.46 -55.14 -15.97
CA SER A 213 -11.16 -54.44 -15.94
C SER A 213 -10.42 -54.69 -14.64
N SER A 214 -9.73 -55.83 -14.58
CA SER A 214 -8.46 -55.91 -13.86
C SER A 214 -7.35 -55.55 -14.85
N ALA A 215 -7.08 -54.24 -15.00
CA ALA A 215 -5.81 -53.64 -15.47
C ALA A 215 -6.04 -52.19 -15.92
N ALA A 216 -5.76 -51.22 -15.03
CA ALA A 216 -5.19 -49.89 -15.32
C ALA A 216 -5.60 -48.90 -14.22
N MET A 217 -4.62 -48.50 -13.44
CA MET A 217 -4.68 -47.50 -12.38
C MET A 217 -4.49 -46.08 -12.96
N VAL A 218 -5.11 -45.09 -12.31
CA VAL A 218 -4.85 -43.64 -12.34
C VAL A 218 -5.30 -42.85 -13.59
N HIS A 219 -6.52 -42.30 -13.56
CA HIS A 219 -6.80 -40.89 -13.90
C HIS A 219 -8.21 -40.48 -13.46
N GLN A 220 -8.30 -39.28 -12.90
CA GLN A 220 -9.48 -38.59 -12.41
C GLN A 220 -10.33 -38.06 -13.58
N PRO A 221 -11.68 -38.07 -13.50
CA PRO A 221 -12.46 -37.08 -14.23
C PRO A 221 -13.45 -36.31 -13.35
N GLN A 222 -13.43 -35.00 -13.59
CA GLN A 222 -14.36 -33.90 -13.33
C GLN A 222 -15.72 -34.21 -12.68
N MET A 223 -16.01 -33.47 -11.59
CA MET A 223 -17.37 -33.25 -11.12
C MET A 223 -18.11 -32.30 -12.07
N ALA A 224 -19.17 -32.78 -12.70
CA ALA A 224 -20.20 -31.94 -13.30
C ALA A 224 -21.28 -31.67 -12.23
N MET A 225 -21.40 -30.41 -11.81
CA MET A 225 -22.52 -29.97 -10.97
C MET A 225 -23.80 -29.94 -11.81
N MET A 226 -24.81 -30.68 -11.36
CA MET A 226 -26.15 -30.72 -11.94
C MET A 226 -26.93 -29.51 -11.43
N GLN A 227 -27.38 -28.65 -12.36
CA GLN A 227 -28.29 -27.52 -12.11
C GLN A 227 -29.62 -28.03 -11.56
N MET A 228 -30.09 -27.46 -10.45
CA MET A 228 -31.50 -27.48 -10.07
C MET A 228 -32.08 -26.07 -10.22
N SER A 229 -32.96 -25.93 -11.20
CA SER A 229 -33.85 -24.78 -11.36
C SER A 229 -34.99 -24.89 -10.34
N MET A 230 -35.21 -23.82 -9.57
CA MET A 230 -36.52 -23.55 -8.97
C MET A 230 -36.91 -22.11 -9.24
N GLU A 231 -38.09 -21.98 -9.82
CA GLU A 231 -38.77 -20.76 -10.21
C GLU A 231 -39.78 -20.39 -9.12
N SER A 232 -39.74 -19.15 -8.62
CA SER A 232 -40.92 -18.37 -8.23
C SER A 232 -40.52 -16.96 -7.77
N SER A 233 -40.98 -15.95 -8.51
CA SER A 233 -41.07 -14.55 -8.09
C SER A 233 -42.29 -14.34 -7.18
N PRO A 234 -42.36 -13.21 -6.43
CA PRO A 234 -43.12 -12.09 -6.99
C PRO A 234 -42.55 -10.67 -6.73
N GLU A 235 -42.89 -9.81 -7.69
CA GLU A 235 -43.22 -8.37 -7.61
C GLU A 235 -42.26 -7.34 -6.98
N ALA A 236 -41.72 -6.48 -7.84
CA ALA A 236 -41.27 -5.12 -7.51
C ALA A 236 -42.01 -4.11 -8.41
N MET A 237 -42.68 -3.13 -7.80
CA MET A 237 -43.31 -1.99 -8.49
C MET A 237 -42.26 -0.90 -8.82
N PRO A 238 -42.40 -0.14 -9.92
CA PRO A 238 -41.53 0.97 -10.25
C PRO A 238 -42.09 2.31 -9.70
N MET A 239 -41.25 3.12 -9.05
CA MET A 239 -41.53 4.53 -8.79
C MET A 239 -40.61 5.38 -9.66
N SER A 240 -41.20 5.95 -10.71
CA SER A 240 -40.69 7.10 -11.44
C SER A 240 -41.19 8.39 -10.78
N MET A 241 -40.31 9.34 -10.54
CA MET A 241 -40.67 10.76 -10.49
C MET A 241 -39.59 11.59 -11.14
N ASP A 242 -39.90 12.00 -12.37
CA ASP A 242 -39.33 13.14 -13.05
C ASP A 242 -40.07 14.39 -12.54
N LEU A 243 -39.34 15.43 -12.14
CA LEU A 243 -39.91 16.72 -11.77
C LEU A 243 -39.03 17.82 -12.37
N THR A 244 -39.30 18.08 -13.65
CA THR A 244 -39.06 19.37 -14.29
C THR A 244 -40.23 20.29 -13.99
N LEU A 245 -39.94 21.49 -13.50
CA LEU A 245 -40.69 22.76 -13.54
C LEU A 245 -39.91 23.67 -12.57
N SER A 246 -39.80 24.99 -12.68
CA SER A 246 -40.23 25.98 -13.64
C SER A 246 -39.72 27.30 -13.07
N ARG A 247 -39.28 28.20 -13.94
CA ARG A 247 -39.14 29.64 -13.67
C ARG A 247 -40.24 30.19 -12.75
N SER A 248 -39.85 31.01 -11.78
CA SER A 248 -40.61 32.21 -11.46
C SER A 248 -39.66 33.37 -11.16
N SER A 249 -39.73 34.33 -12.06
CA SER A 249 -39.18 35.66 -11.92
C SER A 249 -39.89 36.39 -10.78
N SER A 250 -39.14 37.10 -9.94
CA SER A 250 -39.66 38.33 -9.34
C SER A 250 -38.61 39.43 -9.34
N ARG A 251 -39.08 40.52 -9.93
CA ARG A 251 -38.47 41.81 -10.21
C ARG A 251 -38.50 42.69 -8.95
N ARG A 252 -37.60 43.69 -8.97
CA ARG A 252 -37.73 45.07 -8.40
C ARG A 252 -37.54 45.15 -6.87
N LEU A 253 -36.80 46.08 -6.27
CA LEU A 253 -36.40 47.49 -6.54
C LEU A 253 -35.09 47.77 -5.72
N ALA A 254 -34.07 48.45 -6.25
CA ALA A 254 -33.80 49.91 -6.23
C ALA A 254 -32.92 50.40 -5.06
N GLY A 255 -32.04 51.36 -5.39
CA GLY A 255 -31.27 52.22 -4.48
C GLY A 255 -29.89 51.64 -4.12
N GLY A 256 -28.74 52.18 -4.49
CA GLY A 256 -28.37 53.60 -4.60
C GLY A 256 -27.53 53.96 -3.38
N GLY A 257 -26.23 54.22 -3.55
CA GLY A 257 -25.39 54.72 -2.46
C GLY A 257 -23.89 54.56 -2.63
N ARG A 258 -23.27 55.47 -3.38
CA ARG A 258 -21.83 55.79 -3.27
C ARG A 258 -21.57 56.43 -1.90
N GLY A 259 -20.40 56.17 -1.32
CA GLY A 259 -19.87 56.97 -0.22
C GLY A 259 -18.58 56.38 0.36
N GLY A 260 -17.44 56.86 -0.13
CA GLY A 260 -16.14 56.60 0.48
C GLY A 260 -15.74 57.69 1.48
N SER A 261 -14.70 57.35 2.25
CA SER A 261 -13.73 58.21 2.96
C SER A 261 -13.65 57.88 4.45
N GLY A 262 -12.43 57.66 4.95
CA GLY A 262 -12.18 57.39 6.37
C GLY A 262 -10.73 57.02 6.69
N ARG A 263 -9.85 58.01 6.59
CA ARG A 263 -8.44 58.07 7.02
C ARG A 263 -8.26 57.68 8.50
N GLY A 264 -7.16 57.00 8.86
CA GLY A 264 -6.75 56.79 10.26
C GLY A 264 -5.30 56.34 10.39
N SER A 265 -4.41 57.28 10.69
CA SER A 265 -3.00 57.11 11.04
C SER A 265 -2.85 56.92 12.55
N ASN A 266 -1.96 56.03 13.01
CA ASN A 266 -0.98 56.38 14.04
C ASN A 266 0.10 55.30 14.21
N GLY A 267 1.36 55.74 14.26
CA GLY A 267 2.52 54.95 14.66
C GLY A 267 2.80 54.99 16.16
N GLY A 268 3.81 54.23 16.59
CA GLY A 268 4.32 54.27 17.95
C GLY A 268 5.41 53.22 18.24
N ASN A 269 6.65 53.62 17.99
CA ASN A 269 7.92 53.35 18.70
C ASN A 269 8.35 51.95 19.21
N ALA A 270 9.58 51.61 18.83
CA ALA A 270 10.52 50.68 19.46
C ALA A 270 10.98 51.15 20.86
N PRO A 271 11.73 50.32 21.64
CA PRO A 271 13.19 50.33 21.49
C PRO A 271 13.91 48.98 21.71
N THR A 272 15.19 49.02 21.34
CA THR A 272 16.25 47.99 21.34
C THR A 272 16.94 47.87 22.70
N GLU A 273 17.46 46.70 23.07
CA GLU A 273 18.67 46.61 23.91
C GLU A 273 19.45 45.30 23.68
N ARG A 274 20.77 45.45 23.58
CA ARG A 274 21.80 44.41 23.35
C ARG A 274 22.35 43.92 24.70
N SER A 275 22.71 42.64 24.81
CA SER A 275 23.94 42.25 25.53
C SER A 275 24.46 40.87 25.08
N MET A 276 25.78 40.74 25.06
CA MET A 276 26.53 39.58 24.55
C MET A 276 26.97 38.61 25.68
N SER A 277 27.29 37.38 25.24
CA SER A 277 28.30 36.43 25.72
C SER A 277 27.95 35.43 26.83
N SER A 278 27.92 34.13 26.49
CA SER A 278 28.92 33.15 26.96
C SER A 278 28.86 31.86 26.10
N ILE A 279 29.99 31.16 26.06
CA ILE A 279 30.31 30.02 25.18
C ILE A 279 29.90 28.68 25.86
N VAL A 280 29.10 27.90 25.12
CA VAL A 280 28.98 26.42 24.95
C VAL A 280 29.21 25.49 26.16
N PRO A 281 28.26 24.55 26.40
CA PRO A 281 28.61 23.15 26.14
C PRO A 281 27.58 22.44 25.26
N ILE A 282 28.12 21.52 24.46
CA ILE A 282 27.45 20.58 23.57
C ILE A 282 26.41 19.78 24.36
N ALA A 283 25.13 19.95 24.03
CA ALA A 283 24.06 19.09 24.50
C ALA A 283 23.13 18.81 23.31
N SER A 284 22.98 17.52 23.01
CA SER A 284 21.97 16.88 22.18
C SER A 284 20.79 17.80 21.85
N ASP A 285 20.77 18.34 20.63
CA ASP A 285 19.58 19.00 20.12
C ASP A 285 18.57 17.89 19.83
N GLY A 286 17.73 17.62 20.84
CA GLY A 286 16.38 17.17 20.61
C GLY A 286 15.66 18.31 19.92
N THR A 287 15.95 18.51 18.63
CA THR A 287 15.09 19.27 17.76
C THR A 287 13.79 18.48 17.74
N THR A 288 12.78 18.97 18.43
CA THR A 288 11.39 18.61 18.16
C THR A 288 11.10 19.14 16.75
N THR A 289 11.62 18.45 15.73
CA THR A 289 11.26 18.68 14.35
C THR A 289 9.76 18.51 14.30
N ALA A 290 9.03 19.57 13.95
CA ALA A 290 7.62 19.44 13.62
C ALA A 290 7.47 18.21 12.72
N PRO A 291 6.47 17.34 12.95
CA PRO A 291 6.32 16.11 12.19
C PRO A 291 6.38 16.47 10.70
N ASN A 292 7.41 16.00 10.01
CA ASN A 292 7.66 16.34 8.61
C ASN A 292 6.49 15.80 7.79
N ASP A 293 5.55 16.68 7.44
CA ASP A 293 4.38 16.29 6.67
C ASP A 293 4.77 16.03 5.21
N PHE A 294 5.07 14.77 4.92
CA PHE A 294 5.46 14.33 3.58
C PHE A 294 4.36 14.57 2.53
N THR A 295 3.09 14.76 2.94
CA THR A 295 1.98 15.05 2.02
C THR A 295 2.04 16.46 1.44
N MET A 296 2.80 17.37 2.04
CA MET A 296 3.00 18.73 1.52
C MET A 296 4.06 18.80 0.42
N ILE A 297 4.95 17.80 0.31
CA ILE A 297 6.07 17.81 -0.64
C ILE A 297 5.58 17.97 -2.10
N PRO A 298 4.54 17.24 -2.57
CA PRO A 298 4.04 17.44 -3.93
C PRO A 298 3.50 18.85 -4.18
N LYS A 299 2.85 19.48 -3.18
CA LYS A 299 2.35 20.86 -3.31
C LYS A 299 3.50 21.86 -3.41
N GLN A 300 4.53 21.69 -2.58
CA GLN A 300 5.74 22.51 -2.63
C GLN A 300 6.48 22.36 -3.95
N LEU A 301 6.57 21.13 -4.48
CA LEU A 301 7.14 20.86 -5.79
C LEU A 301 6.32 21.51 -6.90
N ASP A 302 4.99 21.40 -6.88
CA ASP A 302 4.12 22.00 -7.90
C ASP A 302 4.26 23.53 -7.93
N SER A 303 4.34 24.18 -6.77
CA SER A 303 4.61 25.62 -6.67
C SER A 303 6.00 26.00 -7.20
N LYS A 304 7.04 25.26 -6.82
CA LYS A 304 8.41 25.50 -7.33
C LYS A 304 8.51 25.28 -8.84
N PHE A 305 7.78 24.31 -9.40
CA PHE A 305 7.72 24.12 -10.85
C PHE A 305 6.99 25.28 -11.53
N GLU A 306 5.90 25.81 -10.97
CA GLU A 306 5.23 26.99 -11.54
C GLU A 306 6.19 28.20 -11.63
N GLU A 307 7.02 28.40 -10.60
CA GLU A 307 7.96 29.53 -10.50
C GLU A 307 9.22 29.34 -11.34
N HIS A 308 9.85 28.16 -11.29
CA HIS A 308 11.21 27.95 -11.81
C HIS A 308 11.29 27.05 -13.06
N ASP A 309 10.23 26.30 -13.41
CA ASP A 309 10.20 25.49 -14.63
C ASP A 309 9.65 26.33 -15.80
N ALA A 310 10.53 27.10 -16.43
CA ALA A 310 10.19 27.94 -17.59
C ALA A 310 9.63 27.12 -18.76
N ASP A 311 10.15 25.91 -18.96
CA ASP A 311 9.86 25.03 -20.10
C ASP A 311 8.69 24.09 -19.83
N ASN A 312 8.10 24.14 -18.63
CA ASN A 312 6.91 23.37 -18.30
C ASN A 312 7.07 21.85 -18.56
N SER A 313 8.30 21.39 -18.32
CA SER A 313 8.81 20.07 -18.65
C SER A 313 8.57 19.07 -17.52
N VAL A 314 8.30 19.53 -16.30
CA VAL A 314 8.25 18.71 -15.10
C VAL A 314 6.82 18.49 -14.62
N ARG A 315 6.42 17.22 -14.49
CA ARG A 315 5.06 16.78 -14.14
C ARG A 315 5.08 15.90 -12.89
N ALA A 316 4.23 16.19 -11.91
CA ALA A 316 4.00 15.27 -10.79
C ALA A 316 3.42 13.94 -11.30
N THR A 317 3.84 12.81 -10.73
CA THR A 317 3.44 11.47 -11.19
C THR A 317 2.78 10.70 -10.06
N ILE A 318 1.58 10.19 -10.33
CA ILE A 318 0.87 9.29 -9.42
C ILE A 318 1.32 7.87 -9.74
N ILE A 319 1.71 7.13 -8.69
CA ILE A 319 1.99 5.70 -8.75
C ILE A 319 0.78 4.94 -8.22
N GLU A 320 0.25 4.03 -9.02
CA GLU A 320 -0.79 3.10 -8.62
C GLU A 320 -0.34 1.65 -8.79
N THR A 321 -0.86 0.75 -7.97
CA THR A 321 -0.65 -0.70 -8.09
C THR A 321 -1.63 -1.28 -9.10
N ALA A 322 -1.14 -2.15 -10.00
CA ALA A 322 -2.02 -2.91 -10.87
C ALA A 322 -2.83 -3.94 -10.05
N LYS A 323 -4.00 -4.32 -10.57
CA LYS A 323 -4.89 -5.31 -9.93
C LYS A 323 -4.47 -6.77 -10.14
N THR A 324 -3.42 -6.99 -10.92
CA THR A 324 -2.91 -8.33 -11.27
C THR A 324 -1.47 -8.44 -10.82
N TRP A 325 -1.18 -9.37 -9.92
CA TRP A 325 0.15 -9.57 -9.37
C TRP A 325 0.70 -10.93 -9.78
N SER A 326 2.02 -11.07 -9.83
CA SER A 326 2.66 -12.38 -9.97
C SER A 326 3.30 -12.77 -8.64
N ARG A 327 2.96 -13.93 -8.11
CA ARG A 327 3.55 -14.47 -6.89
C ARG A 327 4.25 -15.78 -7.18
N LYS A 328 5.46 -15.94 -6.67
CA LYS A 328 6.15 -17.22 -6.56
C LYS A 328 6.14 -17.61 -5.09
N ARG A 329 5.46 -18.70 -4.76
CA ARG A 329 5.31 -19.18 -3.40
C ARG A 329 6.03 -20.50 -3.19
N GLN A 330 6.73 -20.61 -2.07
CA GLN A 330 7.28 -21.88 -1.59
C GLN A 330 6.62 -22.24 -0.26
N GLU A 331 5.60 -23.10 -0.32
CA GLU A 331 4.79 -23.46 0.86
C GLU A 331 5.63 -24.10 1.97
N ASN A 332 6.61 -24.93 1.60
CA ASN A 332 7.56 -25.56 2.50
C ASN A 332 8.96 -25.59 1.89
N LEU A 333 10.00 -25.61 2.72
CA LEU A 333 11.41 -25.67 2.29
C LEU A 333 11.73 -26.78 1.28
N LEU A 334 10.93 -27.85 1.29
CA LEU A 334 11.10 -29.05 0.47
C LEU A 334 10.17 -29.08 -0.76
N THR A 335 9.17 -28.20 -0.84
CA THR A 335 8.27 -28.13 -2.01
C THR A 335 8.87 -27.25 -3.09
N LYS A 336 8.56 -27.56 -4.35
CA LYS A 336 8.98 -26.74 -5.49
C LYS A 336 8.22 -25.41 -5.48
N ILE A 337 8.91 -24.35 -5.89
CA ILE A 337 8.32 -23.02 -6.03
C ILE A 337 7.18 -23.09 -7.05
N GLN A 338 6.00 -22.62 -6.67
CA GLN A 338 4.84 -22.50 -7.56
C GLN A 338 4.63 -21.03 -7.92
N GLN A 339 4.48 -20.76 -9.21
CA GLN A 339 4.12 -19.43 -9.69
C GLN A 339 2.61 -19.36 -9.88
N LYS A 340 1.96 -18.39 -9.24
CA LYS A 340 0.54 -18.08 -9.38
C LYS A 340 0.39 -16.62 -9.74
N THR A 341 -0.50 -16.33 -10.69
CA THR A 341 -0.96 -14.96 -10.93
C THR A 341 -2.16 -14.70 -10.03
N LEU A 342 -2.09 -13.64 -9.23
CA LEU A 342 -3.17 -13.22 -8.32
C LEU A 342 -4.03 -12.20 -9.05
N MET A 343 -5.34 -12.46 -9.11
CA MET A 343 -6.33 -11.51 -9.62
C MET A 343 -6.86 -10.63 -8.48
N ALA A 344 -7.71 -9.65 -8.81
CA ALA A 344 -8.26 -8.70 -7.85
C ALA A 344 -8.91 -9.38 -6.62
N ASP A 345 -9.63 -10.49 -6.80
CA ASP A 345 -10.28 -11.21 -5.71
C ASP A 345 -9.27 -11.97 -4.82
N ASP A 346 -8.21 -12.53 -5.42
CA ASP A 346 -7.11 -13.12 -4.67
C ASP A 346 -6.38 -12.05 -3.85
N VAL A 347 -6.10 -10.88 -4.45
CA VAL A 347 -5.45 -9.75 -3.78
C VAL A 347 -6.29 -9.27 -2.61
N LYS A 348 -7.61 -9.15 -2.76
CA LYS A 348 -8.52 -8.80 -1.67
C LYS A 348 -8.49 -9.84 -0.55
N THR A 349 -8.43 -11.13 -0.90
CA THR A 349 -8.35 -12.22 0.08
C THR A 349 -7.03 -12.17 0.86
N GLU A 350 -5.90 -11.95 0.18
CA GLU A 350 -4.58 -11.80 0.83
C GLU A 350 -4.50 -10.52 1.65
N LYS A 351 -5.12 -9.43 1.19
CA LYS A 351 -5.28 -8.18 1.95
C LYS A 351 -6.01 -8.46 3.27
N ASN A 352 -7.17 -9.11 3.25
CA ASN A 352 -7.92 -9.39 4.47
C ASN A 352 -7.09 -10.22 5.46
N LYS A 353 -6.41 -11.28 5.01
CA LYS A 353 -5.51 -12.07 5.86
C LYS A 353 -4.37 -11.24 6.47
N ALA A 354 -3.82 -10.31 5.68
CA ALA A 354 -2.78 -9.40 6.12
C ALA A 354 -3.28 -8.46 7.22
N PHE A 355 -4.50 -7.93 7.10
CA PHE A 355 -5.12 -7.09 8.14
C PHE A 355 -5.53 -7.87 9.37
N ASP A 356 -6.04 -9.09 9.23
CA ASP A 356 -6.37 -9.96 10.37
C ASP A 356 -5.11 -10.28 11.19
N LEU A 357 -4.00 -10.59 10.50
CA LEU A 357 -2.70 -10.78 11.14
C LEU A 357 -2.23 -9.49 11.84
N LEU A 358 -2.39 -8.34 11.20
CA LEU A 358 -2.01 -7.05 11.78
C LEU A 358 -2.82 -6.73 13.04
N ASP A 359 -4.11 -7.05 13.04
CA ASP A 359 -5.00 -6.91 14.20
C ASP A 359 -4.55 -7.82 15.35
N ALA A 360 -4.25 -9.09 15.05
CA ALA A 360 -3.72 -10.04 16.03
C ALA A 360 -2.37 -9.59 16.63
N LEU A 361 -1.47 -9.04 15.80
CA LEU A 361 -0.15 -8.58 16.20
C LEU A 361 -0.17 -7.26 16.98
N SER A 362 -1.18 -6.44 16.75
CA SER A 362 -1.39 -5.17 17.47
C SER A 362 -2.31 -5.32 18.67
N ARG A 363 -2.84 -6.53 18.96
CA ARG A 363 -3.91 -6.76 19.94
C ARG A 363 -5.05 -5.75 19.73
N SER A 364 -5.51 -5.65 18.49
CA SER A 364 -6.51 -4.70 17.99
C SER A 364 -6.18 -3.24 18.32
N GLY A 365 -4.90 -2.87 18.17
CA GLY A 365 -4.38 -1.51 18.38
C GLY A 365 -3.91 -1.18 19.80
N SER A 366 -3.97 -2.11 20.76
CA SER A 366 -3.45 -1.88 22.11
C SER A 366 -1.93 -2.05 22.23
N LEU A 367 -1.31 -2.76 21.30
CA LEU A 367 0.14 -2.93 21.19
C LEU A 367 0.68 -2.20 19.96
N GLU A 368 1.64 -1.31 20.21
CA GLU A 368 2.33 -0.58 19.14
C GLU A 368 3.20 -1.52 18.28
N ILE A 369 3.32 -1.18 17.00
CA ILE A 369 4.17 -1.91 16.06
C ILE A 369 5.52 -1.22 15.98
N ALA A 370 6.46 -1.66 16.81
CA ALA A 370 7.80 -1.08 16.88
C ALA A 370 8.67 -1.42 15.66
N CYS A 371 8.38 -2.55 14.99
CA CYS A 371 9.21 -3.10 13.92
C CYS A 371 8.62 -2.84 12.53
N ALA A 372 8.24 -1.59 12.26
CA ALA A 372 7.71 -1.13 10.98
C ALA A 372 8.66 -0.13 10.30
N GLU A 373 8.86 -0.30 8.99
CA GLU A 373 9.61 0.62 8.13
C GLU A 373 8.65 1.20 7.09
N LEU A 374 8.57 2.53 7.04
CA LEU A 374 7.76 3.24 6.06
C LEU A 374 8.67 3.90 5.03
N HIS A 375 8.53 3.50 3.77
CA HIS A 375 9.18 4.10 2.62
C HIS A 375 8.20 5.01 1.89
N VAL A 376 8.54 6.30 1.82
CA VAL A 376 7.76 7.30 1.10
C VAL A 376 8.42 7.61 -0.23
N VAL A 377 7.67 7.48 -1.32
CA VAL A 377 8.13 7.72 -2.68
C VAL A 377 7.35 8.88 -3.30
N VAL A 378 8.08 9.97 -3.58
CA VAL A 378 7.58 11.10 -4.38
C VAL A 378 8.08 10.94 -5.80
N ALA A 379 7.16 10.88 -6.76
CA ALA A 379 7.45 10.57 -8.16
C ALA A 379 7.19 11.77 -9.08
N VAL A 380 8.14 12.03 -9.98
CA VAL A 380 8.10 13.14 -10.93
C VAL A 380 8.51 12.62 -12.31
N THR A 381 7.87 13.12 -13.37
CA THR A 381 8.24 12.81 -14.75
C THR A 381 8.70 14.09 -15.43
N HIS A 382 9.91 14.08 -15.95
CA HIS A 382 10.45 15.11 -16.84
C HIS A 382 10.14 14.69 -18.29
N CYS A 383 9.25 15.43 -18.92
CA CYS A 383 8.90 15.31 -20.32
C CYS A 383 9.64 16.38 -21.14
N PHE A 384 10.43 15.95 -22.12
CA PHE A 384 11.00 16.87 -23.10
C PHE A 384 9.97 17.16 -24.19
N GLU A 385 9.85 18.43 -24.60
CA GLU A 385 8.94 18.87 -25.66
C GLU A 385 9.26 18.22 -27.02
N ASN A 386 10.56 18.14 -27.34
CA ASN A 386 11.07 17.60 -28.58
C ASN A 386 11.74 16.24 -28.36
N ASP A 387 11.93 15.46 -29.42
CA ASP A 387 12.77 14.27 -29.36
C ASP A 387 14.25 14.63 -29.13
N VAL A 388 15.10 13.61 -29.00
CA VAL A 388 16.54 13.82 -28.75
C VAL A 388 17.17 14.63 -29.90
N MET A 389 16.74 14.41 -31.13
CA MET A 389 17.28 15.12 -32.30
C MET A 389 16.84 16.58 -32.30
N GLY A 390 15.58 16.87 -31.98
CA GLY A 390 15.06 18.22 -31.83
C GLY A 390 15.78 18.96 -30.71
N THR A 391 15.84 18.36 -29.52
CA THR A 391 16.43 19.01 -28.34
C THR A 391 17.93 19.30 -28.52
N VAL A 392 18.70 18.32 -28.99
CA VAL A 392 20.17 18.45 -29.08
C VAL A 392 20.61 19.16 -30.36
N ILE A 393 19.97 18.87 -31.49
CA ILE A 393 20.44 19.33 -32.80
C ILE A 393 19.68 20.57 -33.26
N GLN A 394 18.35 20.58 -33.16
CA GLN A 394 17.55 21.72 -33.65
C GLN A 394 17.61 22.90 -32.68
N ASP A 395 17.41 22.62 -31.39
CA ASP A 395 17.37 23.67 -30.37
C ASP A 395 18.77 23.99 -29.81
N ASN A 396 19.77 23.15 -30.10
CA ASN A 396 21.14 23.26 -29.57
C ASN A 396 21.15 23.38 -28.03
N ILE A 397 20.26 22.64 -27.37
CA ILE A 397 20.12 22.61 -25.92
C ILE A 397 20.77 21.35 -25.38
N ASN A 398 21.55 21.48 -24.32
CA ASN A 398 22.07 20.34 -23.58
C ASN A 398 20.98 19.76 -22.66
N PRO A 399 20.42 18.56 -22.93
CA PRO A 399 19.37 17.99 -22.09
C PRO A 399 19.85 17.63 -20.68
N ILE A 400 21.16 17.44 -20.49
CA ILE A 400 21.76 17.12 -19.19
C ILE A 400 21.52 18.27 -18.19
N GLU A 401 21.73 19.51 -18.63
CA GLU A 401 21.53 20.70 -17.77
C GLU A 401 20.08 20.84 -17.32
N LYS A 402 19.11 20.51 -18.20
CA LYS A 402 17.69 20.49 -17.85
C LYS A 402 17.39 19.40 -16.81
N VAL A 403 17.95 18.20 -16.98
CA VAL A 403 17.77 17.09 -16.04
C VAL A 403 18.38 17.40 -14.67
N GLU A 404 19.58 17.96 -14.64
CA GLU A 404 20.24 18.40 -13.42
C GLU A 404 19.41 19.46 -12.70
N ARG A 405 18.85 20.42 -13.44
CA ARG A 405 17.92 21.42 -12.90
C ARG A 405 16.73 20.77 -12.19
N THR A 406 16.03 19.88 -12.88
CA THR A 406 14.90 19.14 -12.29
C THR A 406 15.32 18.32 -11.07
N THR A 407 16.46 17.64 -11.15
CA THR A 407 16.95 16.76 -10.09
C THR A 407 17.25 17.53 -8.83
N MET A 408 17.90 18.69 -8.94
CA MET A 408 18.18 19.56 -7.80
C MET A 408 16.92 20.20 -7.21
N MET A 409 15.95 20.60 -8.04
CA MET A 409 14.66 21.11 -7.54
C MET A 409 13.91 20.03 -6.74
N VAL A 410 13.91 18.79 -7.21
CA VAL A 410 13.29 17.67 -6.50
C VAL A 410 14.07 17.34 -5.22
N ALA A 411 15.39 17.23 -5.30
CA ALA A 411 16.24 16.89 -4.16
C ALA A 411 16.16 17.96 -3.05
N SER A 412 16.30 19.24 -3.37
CA SER A 412 16.19 20.35 -2.41
C SER A 412 14.86 20.35 -1.68
N THR A 413 13.76 20.09 -2.39
CA THR A 413 12.41 20.08 -1.80
C THR A 413 12.15 18.83 -0.95
N VAL A 414 12.64 17.66 -1.37
CA VAL A 414 12.49 16.42 -0.60
C VAL A 414 13.35 16.43 0.66
N HIS A 415 14.56 17.01 0.60
CA HIS A 415 15.49 17.06 1.73
C HIS A 415 15.32 18.30 2.61
N GLY A 416 14.54 19.31 2.18
CA GLY A 416 14.36 20.56 2.92
C GLY A 416 15.64 21.38 3.05
N MET A 417 16.61 21.19 2.15
CA MET A 417 17.91 21.87 2.13
C MET A 417 18.06 22.68 0.85
N GLU A 418 18.88 23.74 0.88
CA GLU A 418 19.21 24.47 -0.35
C GLU A 418 19.99 23.58 -1.33
N ALA A 419 19.83 23.88 -2.63
CA ALA A 419 20.48 23.13 -3.69
C ALA A 419 22.03 23.16 -3.58
N SER A 420 22.57 24.27 -3.08
CA SER A 420 24.00 24.48 -2.79
C SER A 420 24.54 23.52 -1.74
N ASP A 421 23.76 23.25 -0.69
CA ASP A 421 24.18 22.41 0.45
C ASP A 421 24.14 20.92 0.14
N LEU A 422 23.38 20.51 -0.89
CA LEU A 422 23.27 19.12 -1.34
C LEU A 422 24.49 18.65 -2.16
N ILE A 423 25.31 19.57 -2.66
CA ILE A 423 26.45 19.25 -3.51
C ILE A 423 27.71 19.24 -2.64
N THR A 424 28.48 18.16 -2.69
CA THR A 424 29.75 18.06 -1.94
C THR A 424 30.95 18.60 -2.72
N ASP A 425 30.88 18.59 -4.05
CA ASP A 425 31.96 19.06 -4.92
C ASP A 425 31.87 20.55 -5.23
N ASP A 426 32.96 21.28 -4.98
CA ASP A 426 33.03 22.74 -5.15
C ASP A 426 33.04 23.16 -6.62
N THR A 427 33.55 22.31 -7.52
CA THR A 427 33.49 22.54 -8.97
C THR A 427 32.07 22.44 -9.52
N GLU A 428 31.31 21.43 -9.11
CA GLU A 428 29.90 21.28 -9.47
C GLU A 428 29.03 22.38 -8.84
N LYS A 429 29.33 22.81 -7.60
CA LYS A 429 28.67 23.98 -6.99
C LYS A 429 28.81 25.24 -7.84
N GLN A 430 30.00 25.54 -8.34
CA GLN A 430 30.23 26.73 -9.17
C GLN A 430 29.52 26.65 -10.53
N ARG A 431 29.55 25.46 -11.16
CA ARG A 431 28.84 25.21 -12.42
C ARG A 431 27.33 25.39 -12.25
N LEU A 432 26.77 24.79 -11.21
CA LEU A 432 25.34 24.82 -10.94
C LEU A 432 24.88 26.19 -10.39
N ALA A 433 25.69 26.91 -9.62
CA ALA A 433 25.38 28.28 -9.19
C ALA A 433 25.20 29.27 -10.36
N SER A 434 25.83 29.00 -11.51
CA SER A 434 25.58 29.78 -12.74
C SER A 434 24.25 29.43 -13.44
N THR A 435 23.66 28.27 -13.10
CA THR A 435 22.48 27.67 -13.75
C THR A 435 21.21 27.74 -12.89
N PHE A 436 21.35 27.94 -11.57
CA PHE A 436 20.24 28.13 -10.62
C PHE A 436 20.25 29.57 -10.07
N PRO A 437 19.14 30.32 -10.13
CA PRO A 437 18.97 31.47 -9.26
C PRO A 437 18.76 30.97 -7.82
N THR A 438 19.56 31.52 -6.90
CA THR A 438 19.38 31.41 -5.44
C THR A 438 18.01 31.87 -4.99
#